data_AF-A0A7V2SK73-F1
#
_entry.id   AF-A0A7V2SK73-F1
#
_cell.length_a   1.000
_cell.length_b   1.000
_cell.length_c   1.000
_cell.angle_alpha   90.00
_cell.angle_beta   90.00
_cell.angle_gamma   90.00
#
_symmetry.space_group_name_H-M   'P 1'
#
loop_
_entity.id
_entity.type
_entity.pdbx_description
1 polymer ?
#
loop_
_entity_poly.entity_id
_entity_poly.type
_entity_poly.pdbx_seq_one_letter_code
_entity_poly.pdbx_strand_id
1 'polypeptide(L)'
;MPITKRLSPAEFSALLSSQRERWFLWYPVAVIAGIAGYFALPREPHMLVFVLAGLVAAGCLWVLMRHRFSLKLVLTLLLLTGFVVAKLRTESVRPDVLRATTPTTMLHGVVVKAENRGGRASRLL
;
A
#
# COMPACT_ATOMS: atom_id res chain seq x y z
N MET A 1 -8.40 29.87 -18.99
CA MET A 1 -7.13 29.37 -19.55
C MET A 1 -7.31 27.89 -19.87
N PRO A 2 -7.71 27.50 -21.09
CA PRO A 2 -8.15 26.14 -21.35
C PRO A 2 -6.95 25.23 -21.64
N ILE A 3 -6.60 24.38 -20.68
CA ILE A 3 -5.59 23.32 -20.83
C ILE A 3 -6.31 22.07 -21.34
N THR A 4 -6.65 22.04 -22.62
CA THR A 4 -7.11 20.80 -23.27
C THR A 4 -6.33 20.59 -24.55
N LYS A 5 -5.00 20.52 -24.45
CA LYS A 5 -4.20 19.89 -25.50
C LYS A 5 -4.55 18.40 -25.47
N ARG A 6 -5.41 17.96 -26.39
CA ARG A 6 -5.57 16.55 -26.70
C ARG A 6 -4.23 16.06 -27.25
N LEU A 7 -3.46 15.39 -26.42
CA LEU A 7 -2.22 14.76 -26.82
C LEU A 7 -2.53 13.71 -27.87
N SER A 8 -1.92 13.82 -29.04
CA SER A 8 -2.02 12.80 -30.07
C SER A 8 -1.29 11.52 -29.61
N PRO A 9 -1.71 10.32 -30.06
CA PRO A 9 -1.06 9.06 -29.68
C PRO A 9 0.46 9.04 -29.98
N ALA A 10 0.89 9.79 -31.00
CA ALA A 10 2.29 9.94 -31.38
C ALA A 10 3.09 10.83 -30.42
N GLU A 11 2.51 11.93 -29.93
CA GLU A 11 3.15 12.75 -28.90
C GLU A 11 3.28 12.00 -27.58
N PHE A 12 2.29 11.17 -27.25
CA PHE A 12 2.32 10.33 -26.06
C PHE A 12 3.44 9.28 -26.12
N SER A 13 3.63 8.62 -27.27
CA SER A 13 4.72 7.66 -27.45
C SER A 13 6.10 8.33 -27.46
N ALA A 14 6.22 9.54 -27.99
CA ALA A 14 7.45 10.34 -27.94
C ALA A 14 7.82 10.74 -26.50
N LEU A 15 6.84 11.20 -25.71
CA LEU A 15 7.03 11.51 -24.28
C LEU A 15 7.41 10.26 -23.48
N LEU A 16 6.77 9.12 -23.73
CA LEU A 16 7.14 7.84 -23.10
C LEU A 16 8.57 7.43 -23.44
N SER A 17 9.01 7.70 -24.67
CA SER A 17 10.37 7.39 -25.13
C SER A 17 11.41 8.31 -24.48
N SER A 18 11.09 9.59 -24.26
CA SER A 18 11.98 10.54 -23.58
C SER A 18 12.15 10.26 -22.10
N GLN A 19 11.21 9.53 -21.48
CA GLN A 19 11.30 9.13 -20.08
C GLN A 19 12.15 7.87 -19.86
N ARG A 20 12.67 7.20 -20.91
CA ARG A 20 13.46 5.95 -20.81
C ARG A 20 14.58 6.00 -19.78
N GLU A 21 15.32 7.10 -19.77
CA GLU A 21 16.47 7.28 -18.86
C GLU A 21 16.04 7.50 -17.40
N ARG A 22 14.80 7.95 -17.19
CA ARG A 22 14.23 8.26 -15.86
C ARG A 22 13.32 7.17 -15.32
N TRP A 23 13.26 6.01 -15.98
CA TRP A 23 12.41 4.89 -15.55
C TRP A 23 12.76 4.39 -14.14
N PHE A 24 14.01 4.56 -13.68
CA PHE A 24 14.41 4.26 -12.30
C PHE A 24 13.63 5.08 -11.26
N LEU A 25 13.21 6.31 -11.57
CA LEU A 25 12.45 7.15 -10.65
C LEU A 25 10.99 6.71 -10.48
N TRP A 26 10.46 5.85 -11.37
CA TRP A 26 9.09 5.37 -11.31
C TRP A 26 8.91 4.12 -10.45
N TYR A 27 10.01 3.45 -10.09
CA TYR A 27 9.98 2.31 -9.17
C TYR A 27 9.29 2.63 -7.83
N PRO A 28 9.68 3.69 -7.09
CA PRO A 28 9.02 4.03 -5.83
C PRO A 28 7.54 4.37 -6.01
N VAL A 29 7.17 5.03 -7.12
CA VAL A 29 5.78 5.40 -7.40
C VAL A 29 4.92 4.15 -7.60
N ALA A 30 5.39 3.15 -8.36
CA ALA A 30 4.65 1.92 -8.59
C ALA A 30 4.47 1.09 -7.31
N VAL A 31 5.50 1.03 -6.47
CA VAL A 31 5.43 0.35 -5.16
C VAL A 31 4.44 1.04 -4.24
N ILE A 32 4.54 2.38 -4.10
CA ILE A 32 3.62 3.16 -3.26
C ILE A 32 2.19 3.07 -3.78
N ALA A 33 1.97 3.04 -5.10
CA ALA A 33 0.65 2.84 -5.67
C ALA A 33 0.05 1.47 -5.29
N GLY A 34 0.86 0.41 -5.26
CA GLY A 34 0.44 -0.90 -4.76
C GLY A 34 0.05 -0.87 -3.28
N ILE A 35 0.84 -0.20 -2.44
CA ILE A 35 0.56 -0.02 -1.01
C ILE A 35 -0.73 0.78 -0.81
N ALA A 36 -0.87 1.91 -1.51
CA ALA A 36 -2.06 2.75 -1.45
C ALA A 36 -3.31 1.99 -1.90
N GLY A 37 -3.20 1.16 -2.94
CA GLY A 37 -4.29 0.29 -3.40
C GLY A 37 -4.75 -0.69 -2.32
N TYR A 38 -3.83 -1.25 -1.51
CA TYR A 38 -4.19 -2.10 -0.38
C TYR A 38 -4.97 -1.33 0.70
N PHE A 39 -4.53 -0.14 1.09
CA PHE A 39 -5.22 0.66 2.11
C PHE A 39 -6.49 1.35 1.62
N ALA A 40 -6.64 1.54 0.30
CA ALA A 40 -7.87 2.06 -0.29
C ALA A 40 -9.03 1.05 -0.25
N LEU A 41 -8.75 -0.24 0.00
CA LEU A 41 -9.79 -1.24 0.10
C LEU A 41 -10.59 -1.08 1.42
N PRO A 42 -11.92 -0.90 1.35
CA PRO A 42 -12.75 -0.65 2.53
C PRO A 42 -12.99 -1.90 3.40
N ARG A 43 -12.58 -3.09 2.95
CA ARG A 43 -12.71 -4.36 3.66
C ARG A 43 -11.42 -5.15 3.52
N GLU A 44 -11.08 -5.93 4.55
CA GLU A 44 -9.92 -6.81 4.51
C GLU A 44 -10.03 -7.77 3.31
N PRO A 45 -9.13 -7.66 2.31
CA PRO A 45 -9.19 -8.51 1.14
C PRO A 45 -8.94 -9.97 1.52
N HIS A 46 -9.80 -10.85 0.98
CA HIS A 46 -9.70 -12.28 1.22
C HIS A 46 -8.33 -12.82 0.78
N MET A 47 -7.86 -13.89 1.43
CA MET A 47 -6.51 -14.42 1.20
C MET A 47 -6.26 -14.82 -0.27
N LEU A 48 -7.31 -15.25 -0.98
CA LEU A 48 -7.27 -15.54 -2.41
C LEU A 48 -6.80 -14.37 -3.28
N VAL A 49 -7.10 -13.12 -2.91
CA VAL A 49 -6.66 -11.94 -3.67
C VAL A 49 -5.14 -11.85 -3.69
N PHE A 50 -4.48 -12.23 -2.59
CA PHE A 50 -3.02 -12.23 -2.50
C PHE A 50 -2.39 -13.42 -3.20
N VAL A 51 -3.06 -14.58 -3.18
CA VAL A 51 -2.63 -15.75 -3.96
C VAL A 51 -2.67 -15.42 -5.46
N LEU A 52 -3.76 -14.82 -5.92
CA LEU A 52 -3.89 -14.37 -7.31
C LEU A 52 -2.85 -13.30 -7.66
N ALA A 53 -2.65 -12.30 -6.80
CA ALA A 53 -1.61 -11.29 -6.99
C ALA A 53 -0.21 -11.92 -7.09
N GLY A 54 0.10 -12.91 -6.26
CA GLY A 54 1.35 -13.67 -6.30
C GLY A 54 1.52 -14.48 -7.58
N LEU A 55 0.46 -15.16 -8.04
CA LEU A 55 0.48 -15.91 -9.31
C LEU A 55 0.71 -15.00 -10.52
N VAL A 56 0.04 -13.84 -10.56
CA VAL A 56 0.24 -12.85 -11.62
C VAL A 56 1.66 -12.28 -11.59
N ALA A 57 2.20 -12.00 -10.40
CA ALA A 57 3.58 -11.56 -10.23
C ALA A 57 4.58 -12.62 -10.72
N ALA A 58 4.39 -13.89 -10.34
CA ALA A 58 5.23 -14.99 -10.79
C ALA A 58 5.17 -15.19 -12.32
N GLY A 59 3.97 -15.11 -12.90
CA GLY A 59 3.79 -15.15 -14.36
C GLY A 59 4.49 -13.99 -15.06
N CYS A 60 4.40 -12.77 -14.50
CA CYS A 60 5.12 -11.62 -15.02
C CYS A 60 6.63 -11.82 -14.97
N LEU A 61 7.16 -12.32 -13.85
CA LEU A 61 8.58 -12.59 -13.70
C LEU A 61 9.05 -13.66 -14.70
N TRP A 62 8.30 -14.75 -14.85
CA TRP A 62 8.60 -15.81 -15.83
C TRP A 62 8.71 -15.24 -17.24
N VAL A 63 7.72 -14.46 -17.69
CA VAL A 63 7.70 -13.85 -19.01
C VAL A 63 8.89 -12.89 -19.18
N LEU A 64 9.21 -12.10 -18.15
CA LEU A 64 10.33 -11.16 -18.19
C LEU A 64 11.69 -11.87 -18.27
N MET A 65 11.83 -13.05 -17.66
CA MET A 65 13.05 -13.87 -17.74
C MET A 65 13.22 -14.57 -19.09
N ARG A 66 12.12 -14.88 -19.79
CA ARG A 66 12.13 -15.61 -21.07
C ARG A 66 12.09 -14.73 -22.31
N HIS A 67 11.53 -13.53 -22.21
CA HIS A 67 11.32 -12.62 -23.33
C HIS A 67 12.03 -11.28 -23.14
N ARG A 68 11.87 -10.38 -24.10
CA ARG A 68 12.44 -9.04 -24.06
C ARG A 68 11.85 -8.23 -22.90
N PHE A 69 12.70 -7.41 -22.30
CA PHE A 69 12.35 -6.48 -21.23
C PHE A 69 11.12 -5.63 -21.61
N SER A 70 10.05 -5.75 -20.83
CA SER A 70 8.80 -5.00 -21.05
C SER A 70 8.49 -4.16 -19.83
N LEU A 71 8.44 -2.84 -20.02
CA LEU A 71 8.17 -1.87 -18.95
C LEU A 71 6.86 -2.17 -18.22
N LYS A 72 5.83 -2.57 -18.99
CA LYS A 72 4.50 -2.88 -18.44
C LYS A 72 4.59 -4.05 -17.45
N LEU A 73 5.36 -5.09 -17.77
CA LEU A 73 5.55 -6.23 -16.88
C LEU A 73 6.29 -5.85 -15.59
N VAL A 74 7.34 -5.03 -15.71
CA VAL A 74 8.11 -4.56 -14.54
C VAL A 74 7.25 -3.70 -13.61
N LEU A 75 6.46 -2.78 -14.16
CA LEU A 75 5.55 -1.94 -13.39
C LEU A 75 4.47 -2.76 -12.68
N THR A 76 3.86 -3.72 -13.38
CA THR A 76 2.88 -4.64 -12.78
C THR A 76 3.51 -5.45 -11.65
N LEU A 77 4.72 -5.98 -11.85
CA LEU A 77 5.44 -6.75 -10.83
C LEU A 77 5.72 -5.91 -9.57
N LEU A 78 6.17 -4.66 -9.76
CA LEU A 78 6.43 -3.73 -8.66
C LEU A 78 5.17 -3.36 -7.88
N LEU A 79 4.07 -3.11 -8.59
CA LEU A 79 2.79 -2.76 -8.00
C LEU A 79 2.25 -3.93 -7.14
N LEU A 80 2.31 -5.15 -7.67
CA LEU A 80 1.90 -6.36 -6.94
C LEU A 80 2.81 -6.61 -5.74
N THR A 81 4.11 -6.35 -5.88
CA THR A 81 5.06 -6.48 -4.77
C THR A 81 4.74 -5.49 -3.65
N GLY A 82 4.48 -4.21 -3.98
CA GLY A 82 4.04 -3.20 -3.01
C GLY A 82 2.75 -3.60 -2.28
N PHE A 83 1.77 -4.15 -3.01
CA PHE A 83 0.52 -4.64 -2.44
C PHE A 83 0.71 -5.81 -1.47
N VAL A 84 1.58 -6.79 -1.80
CA VAL A 84 1.89 -7.93 -0.93
C VAL A 84 2.69 -7.50 0.30
N VAL A 85 3.67 -6.60 0.15
CA VAL A 85 4.46 -6.04 1.25
C VAL A 85 3.58 -5.29 2.24
N ALA A 86 2.59 -4.54 1.76
CA ALA A 86 1.62 -3.86 2.63
C ALA A 86 0.88 -4.85 3.53
N LYS A 87 0.38 -5.96 2.97
CA LYS A 87 -0.29 -7.00 3.76
C LYS A 87 0.64 -7.64 4.79
N LEU A 88 1.86 -8.02 4.38
CA LEU A 88 2.84 -8.63 5.29
C LEU A 88 3.17 -7.68 6.45
N ARG A 89 3.28 -6.38 6.19
CA ARG A 89 3.48 -5.36 7.22
C ARG A 89 2.28 -5.29 8.16
N THR A 90 1.05 -5.30 7.64
CA THR A 90 -0.16 -5.30 8.47
C THR A 90 -0.19 -6.53 9.37
N GLU A 91 0.06 -7.73 8.83
CA GLU A 91 0.09 -8.97 9.63
C GLU A 91 1.22 -9.00 10.66
N SER A 92 2.38 -8.41 10.36
CA SER A 92 3.51 -8.35 11.30
C SER A 92 3.30 -7.34 12.44
N VAL A 93 2.54 -6.28 12.17
CA VAL A 93 2.21 -5.24 13.15
C VAL A 93 0.91 -5.55 13.89
N ARG A 94 0.13 -6.56 13.45
CA ARG A 94 -1.08 -6.99 14.16
C ARG A 94 -0.71 -7.26 15.61
N PRO A 95 -1.16 -6.40 16.54
CA PRO A 95 -0.89 -6.65 17.94
C PRO A 95 -1.59 -7.95 18.28
N ASP A 96 -0.88 -8.87 18.94
CA ASP A 96 -1.48 -10.06 19.54
C ASP A 96 -2.35 -9.58 20.71
N VAL A 97 -3.51 -8.99 20.35
CA VAL A 97 -4.51 -8.52 21.30
C VAL A 97 -5.12 -9.76 21.91
N LEU A 98 -4.52 -10.15 23.05
CA LEU A 98 -4.99 -11.12 24.03
C LEU A 98 -6.04 -12.08 23.46
N ARG A 99 -5.58 -13.27 23.05
CA ARG A 99 -6.42 -14.44 22.75
C ARG A 99 -7.34 -14.90 23.89
N ALA A 100 -7.34 -14.20 25.01
CA ALA A 100 -8.33 -14.40 26.06
C ALA A 100 -9.57 -13.59 25.67
N THR A 101 -10.65 -14.27 25.29
CA THR A 101 -12.02 -13.78 25.44
C THR A 101 -12.16 -13.32 26.90
N THR A 102 -11.81 -12.07 27.18
CA THR A 102 -11.96 -11.51 28.51
C THR A 102 -13.43 -11.13 28.59
N PRO A 103 -14.26 -11.84 29.36
CA PRO A 103 -15.64 -11.40 29.58
C PRO A 103 -15.60 -9.94 30.04
N THR A 104 -16.55 -9.12 29.56
CA THR A 104 -16.69 -7.71 29.93
C THR A 104 -16.61 -7.57 31.45
N THR A 105 -15.41 -7.29 31.96
CA THR A 105 -15.13 -7.21 33.38
C THR A 105 -15.01 -5.74 33.71
N MET A 106 -15.75 -5.30 34.72
CA MET A 106 -15.63 -3.95 35.24
C MET A 106 -14.21 -3.76 35.78
N LEU A 107 -13.40 -3.00 35.04
CA LEU A 107 -12.07 -2.61 35.48
C LEU A 107 -12.22 -1.41 36.41
N HIS A 108 -12.00 -1.64 37.70
CA HIS A 108 -11.78 -0.56 38.67
C HIS A 108 -10.31 -0.17 38.60
N GLY A 109 -10.04 1.02 38.06
CA GLY A 109 -8.70 1.61 38.03
C GLY A 109 -8.67 2.87 38.90
N VAL A 110 -7.65 3.01 39.74
CA VAL A 110 -7.36 4.26 40.43
C VAL A 110 -6.32 5.03 39.61
N VAL A 111 -6.57 6.33 39.40
CA VAL A 111 -5.59 7.20 38.74
C VAL A 111 -4.45 7.45 39.72
N VAL A 112 -3.34 6.72 39.55
CA VAL A 112 -2.14 6.86 40.40
C VAL A 112 -1.36 8.14 40.06
N LYS A 113 -1.40 8.60 38.80
CA LYS A 113 -0.69 9.81 38.39
C LYS A 113 -1.34 10.43 37.14
N ALA A 114 -1.84 11.66 37.28
CA ALA A 114 -2.24 12.49 36.14
C ALA A 114 -1.16 13.57 35.93
N GLU A 115 -0.44 13.50 34.82
CA GLU A 115 0.51 14.55 34.46
C GLU A 115 -0.22 15.65 33.71
N ASN A 116 -0.38 16.80 34.37
CA ASN A 116 -1.02 17.98 33.82
C ASN A 116 -0.03 18.71 32.90
N ARG A 117 -0.04 18.40 31.60
CA ARG A 117 0.57 19.26 30.59
C ARG A 117 -0.33 20.48 30.43
N GLY A 118 0.02 21.53 31.18
CA GLY A 118 -0.84 22.67 31.51
C GLY A 118 -1.66 23.24 30.37
N GLY A 119 -2.92 23.59 30.68
CA GLY A 119 -3.69 24.49 29.83
C GLY A 119 -5.22 24.39 29.84
N ARG A 120 -5.89 23.69 30.75
CA ARG A 120 -7.32 23.96 31.10
C ARG A 120 -7.78 23.11 32.27
N ALA A 121 -8.45 23.72 33.24
CA ALA A 121 -9.08 23.04 34.36
C ALA A 121 -10.17 22.08 33.85
N SER A 122 -9.91 20.78 33.89
CA SER A 122 -10.92 19.74 33.72
C SER A 122 -11.61 19.51 35.07
N ARG A 123 -12.83 20.05 35.23
CA ARG A 123 -13.75 19.61 36.28
C ARG A 123 -14.26 18.22 35.91
N LEU A 124 -14.06 17.25 36.78
CA LEU A 124 -14.68 15.93 36.71
C LEU A 124 -15.85 15.94 37.71
N LEU A 125 -17.07 15.72 37.21
CA LEU A 125 -18.25 15.32 37.97
C LEU A 125 -18.34 13.79 37.96
#